data_AF-A0ABC8ZPT6-F1
#
_entry.id   AF-A0ABC8ZPT6-F1
#
_cell.length_a   1.000
_cell.length_b   1.000
_cell.length_c   1.000
_cell.angle_alpha   90.00
_cell.angle_beta   90.00
_cell.angle_gamma   90.00
#
_symmetry.space_group_name_H-M   'P 1'
#
loop_
_entity.id
_entity.type
_entity.pdbx_description
1 polymer ?
#
loop_
_entity_poly.entity_id
_entity_poly.type
_entity_poly.pdbx_seq_one_letter_code
_entity_poly.pdbx_strand_id
1 'polypeptide(L)'
;MLLRRMQWMSDGDGRWELDAETPVTMEGTARPVPGDPLPLGLSRGPRVTRPKQLDFFHRFMASPFVPSFSASRDGISVHHAHLLHLTDSWSFTILEKILVPKLVSVVKEKLANRHEEASWTKDLKKHLHDIMSLGVGTELLITPDTTLLLELYDIKKGDRGKAILHHKLPRQNVTFEASWPGLFVDKNGVYWDVPLSLSADLASVGSSSGLSYHLLLQQNSGEPKCFGGDETNDVPIALLPGLCAKAAISIKKSIDAWRKKEDKLKNVQPYDVFLSDSHVSFTGIVGAVASGYLGDCSRRVSTQNETQRSNAFRMFDERNKFSAFADLFASVTFTAQYGNFQRLFLDLTKASARFDIASGSLFLSGASRLAQDFFFSRRPDIETFCDVCPDVTVSLQQQIVGPFSFRVESSVAIDPRSQDHFVKVDDSIFAIDWALKVLGSAKATAWYSPKRQEAMVELRFFES
;
A
#
# COMPACT_ATOMS: atom_id res chain seq x y z
N MET A 1 -28.63 11.37 17.36
CA MET A 1 -28.09 10.47 16.33
C MET A 1 -26.57 10.41 16.48
N LEU A 2 -26.09 9.44 17.27
CA LEU A 2 -24.66 9.18 17.43
C LEU A 2 -24.16 8.49 16.15
N LEU A 3 -23.63 9.26 15.21
CA LEU A 3 -22.82 8.75 14.11
C LEU A 3 -21.68 7.94 14.73
N ARG A 4 -21.86 6.61 14.78
CA ARG A 4 -20.79 5.66 15.09
C ARG A 4 -19.63 6.01 14.16
N ARG A 5 -18.53 6.53 14.72
CA ARG A 5 -17.29 6.82 14.00
C ARG A 5 -16.94 5.58 13.19
N MET A 6 -17.15 5.63 11.88
CA MET A 6 -16.63 4.61 10.97
C MET A 6 -15.12 4.84 10.93
N GLN A 7 -14.40 3.99 11.67
CA GLN A 7 -12.97 4.01 11.83
C GLN A 7 -12.32 3.34 10.62
N TRP A 8 -11.83 4.15 9.70
CA TRP A 8 -10.74 3.79 8.80
C TRP A 8 -9.80 4.98 8.69
N MET A 9 -9.19 5.37 9.82
CA MET A 9 -8.01 6.24 9.78
C MET A 9 -6.88 5.45 9.13
N SER A 10 -6.65 5.67 7.84
CA SER A 10 -5.33 5.43 7.28
C SER A 10 -4.46 6.62 7.69
N ASP A 11 -4.08 6.68 8.96
CA ASP A 11 -2.87 7.44 9.33
C ASP A 11 -1.74 6.89 8.44
N GLY A 12 -0.84 7.75 7.96
CA GLY A 12 0.34 7.39 7.17
C GLY A 12 1.37 6.50 7.90
N ASP A 13 0.92 5.71 8.88
CA ASP A 13 1.67 4.88 9.79
C ASP A 13 1.64 3.41 9.32
N GLY A 14 2.63 2.99 8.53
CA GLY A 14 3.00 1.59 8.39
C GLY A 14 2.94 1.06 6.97
N ARG A 15 3.74 1.61 6.05
CA ARG A 15 3.67 1.28 4.62
C ARG A 15 4.22 -0.09 4.19
N TRP A 16 4.33 -1.05 5.10
CA TRP A 16 5.13 -2.26 4.84
C TRP A 16 4.37 -3.59 4.90
N GLU A 17 3.06 -3.61 5.21
CA GLU A 17 2.18 -4.78 4.99
C GLU A 17 0.82 -4.45 4.33
N LEU A 18 0.59 -3.15 4.04
CA LEU A 18 -0.56 -2.71 3.28
C LEU A 18 -0.28 -2.91 1.79
N ASP A 19 -1.24 -3.46 1.06
CA ASP A 19 -1.15 -3.59 -0.40
C ASP A 19 -0.79 -2.22 -1.01
N ALA A 20 0.27 -2.18 -1.80
CA ALA A 20 0.62 -1.02 -2.60
C ALA A 20 -0.34 -0.95 -3.79
N GLU A 21 -0.88 0.23 -4.06
CA GLU A 21 -1.65 0.40 -5.28
C GLU A 21 -0.73 0.46 -6.48
N THR A 22 -1.12 -0.19 -7.58
CA THR A 22 -0.34 -0.21 -8.82
C THR A 22 -1.23 -0.34 -10.06
N PRO A 23 -0.94 0.40 -11.14
CA PRO A 23 -1.65 0.29 -12.41
C PRO A 23 -1.17 -0.89 -13.28
N VAL A 24 -0.16 -1.63 -12.82
CA VAL A 24 0.49 -2.71 -13.57
C VAL A 24 -0.49 -3.84 -13.91
N THR A 25 -1.38 -4.19 -12.97
CA THR A 25 -2.43 -5.19 -13.15
C THR A 25 -3.82 -4.56 -13.13
N MET A 26 -4.82 -5.26 -13.67
CA MET A 26 -6.22 -4.80 -13.60
C MET A 26 -6.76 -4.71 -12.17
N GLU A 27 -6.22 -5.54 -11.26
CA GLU A 27 -6.57 -5.57 -9.83
C GLU A 27 -6.28 -4.23 -9.13
N GLY A 28 -5.30 -3.46 -9.62
CA GLY A 28 -4.94 -2.17 -9.03
C GLY A 28 -4.08 -2.27 -7.77
N THR A 29 -3.67 -3.47 -7.35
CA THR A 29 -2.94 -3.73 -6.10
C THR A 29 -1.79 -4.72 -6.25
N ALA A 30 -0.71 -4.49 -5.52
CA ALA A 30 0.45 -5.36 -5.36
C ALA A 30 0.80 -5.48 -3.87
N ARG A 31 1.15 -6.68 -3.44
CA ARG A 31 1.60 -6.90 -2.06
C ARG A 31 3.07 -6.49 -1.91
N PRO A 32 3.48 -5.76 -0.88
CA PRO A 32 4.91 -5.61 -0.62
C PRO A 32 5.54 -6.99 -0.36
N VAL A 33 6.76 -7.22 -0.86
CA VAL A 33 7.55 -8.39 -0.46
C VAL A 33 7.74 -8.32 1.05
N PRO A 34 7.41 -9.38 1.80
CA PRO A 34 7.60 -9.38 3.25
C PRO A 34 9.05 -9.06 3.62
N GLY A 35 9.27 -7.92 4.31
CA GLY A 35 10.55 -7.49 4.90
C GLY A 35 10.64 -7.82 6.39
N ASP A 36 11.84 -7.77 6.99
CA ASP A 36 12.04 -7.93 8.45
C ASP A 36 12.92 -6.78 8.96
N PRO A 37 12.66 -6.22 10.15
CA PRO A 37 11.46 -6.37 10.98
C PRO A 37 10.42 -5.30 10.63
N LEU A 38 9.15 -5.65 10.83
CA LEU A 38 8.02 -4.89 10.30
C LEU A 38 7.50 -3.90 11.36
N PRO A 39 7.43 -2.59 11.07
CA PRO A 39 6.65 -1.68 11.89
C PRO A 39 5.16 -1.97 11.64
N LEU A 40 4.58 -2.82 12.48
CA LEU A 40 3.18 -3.24 12.40
C LEU A 40 2.29 -2.18 13.05
N GLY A 41 1.57 -1.45 12.19
CA GLY A 41 0.66 -0.38 12.60
C GLY A 41 -0.80 -0.60 12.19
N LEU A 42 -1.10 -1.45 11.19
CA LEU A 42 -2.45 -1.54 10.64
C LEU A 42 -2.77 -2.96 10.16
N SER A 43 -3.94 -3.45 10.59
CA SER A 43 -4.61 -4.62 10.00
C SER A 43 -4.78 -4.47 8.50
N ARG A 44 -4.78 -5.57 7.72
CA ARG A 44 -5.36 -5.56 6.36
C ARG A 44 -6.87 -5.35 6.46
N GLY A 45 -7.26 -4.09 6.67
CA GLY A 45 -8.64 -3.67 6.51
C GLY A 45 -9.05 -3.88 5.05
N PRO A 46 -10.30 -4.29 4.77
CA PRO A 46 -10.77 -4.38 3.40
C PRO A 46 -10.70 -2.99 2.78
N ARG A 47 -9.70 -2.78 1.91
CA ARG A 47 -9.65 -1.61 1.04
C ARG A 47 -10.79 -1.70 0.05
N VAL A 48 -11.24 -0.55 -0.42
CA VAL A 48 -12.22 -0.49 -1.49
C VAL A 48 -11.57 -1.09 -2.74
N THR A 49 -12.16 -2.17 -3.24
CA THR A 49 -11.65 -2.91 -4.39
C THR A 49 -11.66 -2.03 -5.63
N ARG A 50 -10.77 -2.31 -6.58
CA ARG A 50 -10.65 -1.51 -7.80
C ARG A 50 -11.97 -1.35 -8.56
N PRO A 51 -12.81 -2.39 -8.74
CA PRO A 51 -14.12 -2.23 -9.36
C PRO A 51 -15.04 -1.25 -8.62
N LYS A 52 -15.04 -1.26 -7.28
CA LYS A 52 -15.84 -0.33 -6.47
C LYS A 52 -15.32 1.10 -6.54
N GLN A 53 -13.99 1.28 -6.57
CA GLN A 53 -13.41 2.60 -6.79
C GLN A 53 -13.84 3.17 -8.15
N LEU A 54 -13.79 2.35 -9.20
CA LEU A 54 -14.20 2.75 -10.56
C LEU A 54 -15.69 3.04 -10.67
N ASP A 55 -16.55 2.19 -10.11
CA ASP A 55 -18.00 2.45 -10.09
C ASP A 55 -18.31 3.80 -9.41
N PHE A 56 -17.60 4.12 -8.32
CA PHE A 56 -17.68 5.42 -7.68
C PHE A 56 -17.25 6.56 -8.62
N PHE A 57 -16.11 6.45 -9.30
CA PHE A 57 -15.68 7.47 -10.27
C PHE A 57 -16.69 7.67 -11.41
N HIS A 58 -17.25 6.59 -11.93
CA HIS A 58 -18.22 6.62 -13.02
C HIS A 58 -19.54 7.27 -12.61
N ARG A 59 -20.09 6.88 -11.44
CA ARG A 59 -21.41 7.35 -10.99
C ARG A 59 -21.36 8.70 -10.29
N PHE A 60 -20.38 8.89 -9.40
CA PHE A 60 -20.33 10.07 -8.52
C PHE A 60 -19.50 11.22 -9.11
N MET A 61 -18.45 10.90 -9.87
CA MET A 61 -17.56 11.91 -10.45
C MET A 61 -17.78 12.13 -11.94
N ALA A 62 -18.80 11.46 -12.52
CA ALA A 62 -19.14 11.51 -13.95
C ALA A 62 -17.91 11.29 -14.86
N SER A 63 -16.93 10.53 -14.39
CA SER A 63 -15.72 10.22 -15.12
C SER A 63 -15.90 8.84 -15.76
N PRO A 64 -16.28 8.73 -17.05
CA PRO A 64 -16.51 7.44 -17.68
C PRO A 64 -15.21 6.62 -17.81
N PHE A 65 -14.05 7.28 -17.74
CA PHE A 65 -12.76 6.69 -18.05
C PHE A 65 -11.74 7.16 -17.01
N VAL A 66 -11.17 6.20 -16.27
CA VAL A 66 -10.17 6.50 -15.24
C VAL A 66 -8.78 6.16 -15.78
N PRO A 67 -7.90 7.15 -15.98
CA PRO A 67 -6.59 6.92 -16.54
C PRO A 67 -5.64 6.25 -15.54
N SER A 68 -4.70 5.50 -16.07
CA SER A 68 -3.57 4.90 -15.36
C SER A 68 -2.35 4.85 -16.29
N PHE A 69 -1.16 4.83 -15.71
CA PHE A 69 0.09 4.82 -16.47
C PHE A 69 1.08 3.84 -15.87
N SER A 70 1.68 3.00 -16.71
CA SER A 70 2.78 2.11 -16.32
C SER A 70 3.80 2.06 -17.47
N ALA A 71 5.01 2.57 -17.23
CA ALA A 71 6.04 2.64 -18.26
C ALA A 71 6.59 1.26 -18.66
N SER A 72 6.55 0.27 -17.76
CA SER A 72 7.17 -1.04 -17.95
C SER A 72 6.45 -1.93 -18.97
N ARG A 73 5.17 -1.66 -19.31
CA ARG A 73 4.39 -2.56 -20.19
C ARG A 73 3.37 -1.87 -21.09
N ASP A 74 2.44 -1.16 -20.47
CA ASP A 74 1.16 -0.81 -21.10
C ASP A 74 1.06 0.67 -21.50
N GLY A 75 2.03 1.50 -21.07
CA GLY A 75 2.01 2.93 -21.26
C GLY A 75 0.78 3.54 -20.59
N ILE A 76 0.04 4.37 -21.33
CA ILE A 76 -1.22 4.96 -20.85
C ILE A 76 -2.36 3.96 -21.05
N SER A 77 -3.06 3.62 -19.98
CA SER A 77 -4.29 2.83 -20.03
C SER A 77 -5.48 3.55 -19.41
N VAL A 78 -6.66 3.13 -19.81
CA VAL A 78 -7.93 3.65 -19.30
C VAL A 78 -8.74 2.50 -18.76
N HIS A 79 -9.26 2.66 -17.55
CA HIS A 79 -10.11 1.69 -16.89
C HIS A 79 -11.58 2.12 -16.92
N HIS A 80 -12.45 1.13 -17.13
CA HIS A 80 -13.89 1.27 -17.02
C HIS A 80 -14.45 0.07 -16.24
N ALA A 81 -15.44 0.27 -15.39
CA ALA A 81 -16.10 -0.81 -14.66
C ALA A 81 -17.63 -0.68 -14.69
N HIS A 82 -18.30 -1.81 -14.86
CA HIS A 82 -19.74 -1.95 -14.73
C HIS A 82 -20.06 -2.80 -13.51
N LEU A 83 -20.66 -2.18 -12.49
CA LEU A 83 -21.20 -2.88 -11.31
C LEU A 83 -22.71 -3.09 -11.48
N LEU A 84 -23.12 -4.34 -11.57
CA LEU A 84 -24.52 -4.76 -11.65
C LEU A 84 -24.94 -5.41 -10.33
N HIS A 85 -25.91 -4.81 -9.65
CA HIS A 85 -26.51 -5.42 -8.45
C HIS A 85 -27.63 -6.35 -8.90
N LEU A 86 -27.43 -7.66 -8.76
CA LEU A 86 -28.42 -8.68 -9.12
C LEU A 86 -29.47 -8.80 -8.02
N THR A 87 -29.03 -8.78 -6.76
CA THR A 87 -29.88 -8.75 -5.56
C THR A 87 -29.22 -7.88 -4.48
N ASP A 88 -29.91 -7.65 -3.36
CA ASP A 88 -29.35 -6.90 -2.21
C ASP A 88 -28.09 -7.55 -1.63
N SER A 89 -27.92 -8.86 -1.81
CA SER A 89 -26.78 -9.63 -1.31
C SER A 89 -25.78 -10.04 -2.38
N TRP A 90 -26.04 -9.80 -3.66
CA TRP A 90 -25.20 -10.26 -4.75
C TRP A 90 -24.98 -9.18 -5.80
N SER A 91 -23.71 -8.85 -6.03
CA SER A 91 -23.29 -7.96 -7.11
C SER A 91 -22.28 -8.62 -8.03
N PHE A 92 -22.31 -8.21 -9.29
CA PHE A 92 -21.45 -8.67 -10.35
C PHE A 92 -20.73 -7.47 -10.96
N THR A 93 -19.47 -7.64 -11.30
CA THR A 93 -18.59 -6.61 -11.84
C THR A 93 -17.98 -7.07 -13.15
N ILE A 94 -17.99 -6.19 -14.14
CA ILE A 94 -17.20 -6.33 -15.36
C ILE A 94 -16.20 -5.19 -15.36
N LEU A 95 -14.92 -5.51 -15.51
CA LEU A 95 -13.82 -4.56 -15.55
C LEU A 95 -13.16 -4.58 -16.92
N GLU A 96 -12.97 -3.41 -17.50
CA GLU A 96 -12.35 -3.22 -18.81
C GLU A 96 -11.10 -2.34 -18.65
N LYS A 97 -9.99 -2.78 -19.24
CA LYS A 97 -8.75 -1.99 -19.35
C LYS A 97 -8.43 -1.81 -20.83
N ILE A 98 -8.40 -0.57 -21.29
CA ILE A 98 -8.12 -0.20 -22.68
C ILE A 98 -6.71 0.38 -22.77
N LEU A 99 -5.88 -0.18 -23.64
CA LEU A 99 -4.51 0.27 -23.90
C LEU A 99 -4.50 1.39 -24.95
N VAL A 100 -4.30 2.63 -24.52
CA VAL A 100 -4.38 3.82 -25.41
C VAL A 100 -3.31 3.80 -26.51
N PRO A 101 -2.01 3.48 -26.24
CA PRO A 101 -1.00 3.43 -27.30
C PRO A 101 -1.34 2.45 -28.42
N LYS A 102 -1.88 1.28 -28.09
CA LYS A 102 -2.29 0.25 -29.07
C LYS A 102 -3.53 0.68 -29.85
N LEU A 103 -4.48 1.34 -29.20
CA LEU A 103 -5.63 1.92 -29.89
C LEU A 103 -5.17 2.99 -30.90
N VAL A 104 -4.27 3.88 -30.49
CA VAL A 104 -3.72 4.93 -31.35
C VAL A 104 -2.92 4.34 -32.51
N SER A 105 -2.12 3.29 -32.29
CA SER A 105 -1.36 2.65 -33.37
C SER A 105 -2.27 2.02 -34.41
N VAL A 106 -3.32 1.31 -33.99
CA VAL A 106 -4.31 0.70 -34.89
C VAL A 106 -5.06 1.78 -35.70
N VAL A 107 -5.45 2.88 -35.06
CA VAL A 107 -6.10 4.01 -35.75
C VAL A 107 -5.14 4.68 -36.75
N LYS A 108 -3.87 4.87 -36.39
CA LYS A 108 -2.86 5.50 -37.25
C LYS A 108 -2.52 4.63 -38.47
N GLU A 109 -2.36 3.33 -38.29
CA GLU A 109 -2.11 2.37 -39.38
C GLU A 109 -3.27 2.38 -40.39
N LYS A 110 -4.51 2.40 -39.90
CA LYS A 110 -5.70 2.52 -40.74
C LYS A 110 -5.83 3.89 -41.43
N LEU A 111 -5.41 4.98 -40.78
CA LEU A 111 -5.37 6.31 -41.39
C LEU A 111 -4.34 6.41 -42.52
N ALA A 112 -3.23 5.68 -42.42
CA ALA A 112 -2.22 5.59 -43.46
C ALA A 112 -2.69 4.74 -44.65
N ASN A 113 -3.46 3.66 -44.39
CA ASN A 113 -3.95 2.73 -45.40
C ASN A 113 -5.33 3.09 -45.98
N ARG A 114 -5.65 4.38 -46.12
CA ARG A 114 -6.95 4.92 -46.60
C ARG A 114 -7.42 4.44 -47.99
N HIS A 115 -6.61 3.65 -48.71
CA HIS A 115 -6.94 3.14 -50.03
C HIS A 115 -7.73 1.82 -50.03
N GLU A 116 -7.89 1.13 -48.90
CA GLU A 116 -8.69 -0.10 -48.83
C GLU A 116 -10.08 0.15 -48.19
N GLU A 117 -11.15 -0.06 -48.96
CA GLU A 117 -12.57 -0.01 -48.54
C GLU A 117 -12.95 -1.17 -47.58
N ALA A 118 -12.01 -1.69 -46.79
CA ALA A 118 -12.29 -2.74 -45.83
C ALA A 118 -13.16 -2.22 -44.68
N SER A 119 -14.23 -2.95 -44.34
CA SER A 119 -15.19 -2.55 -43.31
C SER A 119 -14.52 -2.32 -41.95
N TRP A 120 -14.43 -1.05 -41.54
CA TRP A 120 -13.85 -0.56 -40.27
C TRP A 120 -14.20 -1.43 -39.05
N THR A 121 -15.43 -1.91 -38.97
CA THR A 121 -15.96 -2.66 -37.82
C THR A 121 -15.37 -4.07 -37.69
N LYS A 122 -15.07 -4.75 -38.81
CA LYS A 122 -14.56 -6.13 -38.78
C LYS A 122 -13.10 -6.18 -38.33
N ASP A 123 -12.28 -5.23 -38.77
CA ASP A 123 -10.87 -5.19 -38.38
C ASP A 123 -10.68 -4.64 -36.97
N LEU A 124 -11.46 -3.63 -36.56
CA LEU A 124 -11.45 -3.17 -35.17
C LEU A 124 -11.84 -4.31 -34.21
N LYS A 125 -12.80 -5.16 -34.57
CA LYS A 125 -13.18 -6.33 -33.79
C LYS A 125 -12.06 -7.36 -33.67
N LYS A 126 -11.23 -7.53 -34.70
CA LYS A 126 -10.04 -8.41 -34.63
C LYS A 126 -9.00 -7.86 -33.66
N HIS A 127 -8.70 -6.56 -33.73
CA HIS A 127 -7.71 -5.92 -32.86
C HIS A 127 -8.23 -5.61 -31.45
N LEU A 128 -9.55 -5.68 -31.21
CA LEU A 128 -10.16 -5.43 -29.91
C LEU A 128 -9.55 -6.30 -28.81
N HIS A 129 -9.16 -7.53 -29.14
CA HIS A 129 -8.51 -8.47 -28.22
C HIS A 129 -7.09 -8.05 -27.81
N ASP A 130 -6.39 -7.31 -28.68
CA ASP A 130 -5.03 -6.84 -28.39
C ASP A 130 -5.06 -5.52 -27.59
N ILE A 131 -6.08 -4.71 -27.85
CA ILE A 131 -6.29 -3.38 -27.27
C ILE A 131 -6.92 -3.45 -25.87
N MET A 132 -7.81 -4.43 -25.62
CA MET A 132 -8.61 -4.49 -24.40
C MET A 132 -8.33 -5.75 -23.59
N SER A 133 -8.18 -5.56 -22.28
CA SER A 133 -8.20 -6.63 -21.28
C SER A 133 -9.52 -6.58 -20.50
N LEU A 134 -10.06 -7.76 -20.19
CA LEU A 134 -11.33 -7.94 -19.49
C LEU A 134 -11.12 -8.68 -18.18
N GLY A 135 -11.75 -8.20 -17.13
CA GLY A 135 -11.91 -8.87 -15.84
C GLY A 135 -13.38 -8.99 -15.46
N VAL A 136 -13.68 -9.98 -14.65
CA VAL A 136 -15.02 -10.28 -14.14
C VAL A 136 -14.91 -10.58 -12.65
N GLY A 137 -15.81 -10.02 -11.85
CA GLY A 137 -15.85 -10.31 -10.42
C GLY A 137 -17.27 -10.45 -9.90
N THR A 138 -17.42 -11.15 -8.78
CA THR A 138 -18.68 -11.32 -8.07
C THR A 138 -18.45 -11.09 -6.58
N GLU A 139 -19.36 -10.35 -5.96
CA GLU A 139 -19.38 -10.14 -4.52
C GLU A 139 -20.71 -10.63 -3.94
N LEU A 140 -20.61 -11.53 -2.97
CA LEU A 140 -21.74 -12.14 -2.28
C LEU A 140 -21.67 -11.82 -0.77
N LEU A 141 -22.68 -11.13 -0.26
CA LEU A 141 -22.94 -11.03 1.18
C LEU A 141 -23.64 -12.30 1.64
N ILE A 142 -22.90 -13.18 2.34
CA ILE A 142 -23.43 -14.43 2.90
C ILE A 142 -24.23 -14.12 4.18
N THR A 143 -23.69 -13.24 5.02
CA THR A 143 -24.36 -12.68 6.19
C THR A 143 -24.03 -11.18 6.26
N PRO A 144 -24.72 -10.38 7.09
CA PRO A 144 -24.40 -8.96 7.25
C PRO A 144 -22.94 -8.69 7.64
N ASP A 145 -22.29 -9.68 8.27
CA ASP A 145 -20.91 -9.60 8.74
C ASP A 145 -19.91 -10.36 7.86
N THR A 146 -20.38 -11.20 6.91
CA THR A 146 -19.53 -12.04 6.05
C THR A 146 -19.71 -11.68 4.58
N THR A 147 -18.61 -11.27 3.94
CA THR A 147 -18.56 -10.93 2.50
C THR A 147 -17.59 -11.85 1.78
N LEU A 148 -18.02 -12.43 0.67
CA LEU A 148 -17.20 -13.21 -0.24
C LEU A 148 -17.03 -12.45 -1.56
N LEU A 149 -15.79 -12.20 -1.96
CA LEU A 149 -15.40 -11.57 -3.21
C LEU A 149 -14.61 -12.59 -4.04
N LEU A 150 -14.97 -12.73 -5.31
CA LEU A 150 -14.23 -13.53 -6.29
C LEU A 150 -14.02 -12.66 -7.52
N GLU A 151 -12.77 -12.45 -7.91
CA GLU A 151 -12.37 -11.64 -9.06
C GLU A 151 -11.46 -12.46 -9.96
N LEU A 152 -11.66 -12.34 -11.27
CA LEU A 152 -10.85 -12.94 -12.31
C LEU A 152 -10.47 -11.84 -13.31
N TYR A 153 -9.20 -11.77 -13.65
CA TYR A 153 -8.59 -10.73 -14.47
C TYR A 153 -7.88 -11.37 -15.65
N ASP A 154 -7.78 -10.61 -16.75
CA ASP A 154 -7.03 -11.01 -17.95
C ASP A 154 -7.43 -12.40 -18.51
N ILE A 155 -8.74 -12.67 -18.62
CA ILE A 155 -9.42 -13.94 -19.01
C ILE A 155 -8.88 -14.60 -20.31
N LYS A 156 -7.99 -13.92 -21.05
CA LYS A 156 -7.40 -14.40 -22.30
C LYS A 156 -5.87 -14.37 -22.36
N LYS A 157 -5.18 -13.68 -21.44
CA LYS A 157 -3.71 -13.49 -21.47
C LYS A 157 -2.98 -14.24 -20.35
N GLY A 158 -3.72 -14.70 -19.34
CA GLY A 158 -3.20 -15.41 -18.18
C GLY A 158 -4.19 -15.19 -17.05
N ASP A 159 -5.00 -16.21 -16.77
CA ASP A 159 -6.12 -16.11 -15.82
C ASP A 159 -5.59 -15.79 -14.42
N ARG A 160 -5.70 -14.52 -14.03
CA ARG A 160 -5.33 -14.06 -12.70
C ARG A 160 -6.57 -13.96 -11.85
N GLY A 161 -6.65 -14.72 -10.78
CA GLY A 161 -7.77 -14.70 -9.85
C GLY A 161 -7.40 -14.20 -8.46
N LYS A 162 -8.41 -13.66 -7.79
CA LYS A 162 -8.38 -13.27 -6.39
C LYS A 162 -9.67 -13.68 -5.72
N ALA A 163 -9.58 -14.34 -4.57
CA ALA A 163 -10.71 -14.64 -3.71
C ALA A 163 -10.48 -14.03 -2.33
N ILE A 164 -11.45 -13.28 -1.81
CA ILE A 164 -11.40 -12.69 -0.47
C ILE A 164 -12.66 -13.09 0.28
N LEU A 165 -12.51 -13.77 1.40
CA LEU A 165 -13.57 -13.99 2.38
C LEU A 165 -13.27 -13.13 3.60
N HIS A 166 -14.13 -12.16 3.87
CA HIS A 166 -13.99 -11.27 5.01
C HIS A 166 -15.14 -11.48 5.99
N HIS A 167 -14.82 -11.64 7.26
CA HIS A 167 -15.78 -11.82 8.35
C HIS A 167 -15.49 -10.83 9.48
N LYS A 168 -16.50 -10.02 9.81
CA LYS A 168 -16.44 -9.01 10.87
C LYS A 168 -16.91 -9.61 12.19
N LEU A 169 -16.06 -9.60 13.19
CA LEU A 169 -16.40 -9.92 14.57
C LEU A 169 -16.44 -8.63 15.41
N PRO A 170 -17.09 -8.61 16.58
CA PRO A 170 -17.28 -7.38 17.37
C PRO A 170 -15.99 -6.64 17.77
N ARG A 171 -14.85 -7.34 17.85
CA ARG A 171 -13.54 -6.77 18.23
C ARG A 171 -12.41 -7.18 17.29
N GLN A 172 -12.70 -7.99 16.28
CA GLN A 172 -11.72 -8.66 15.44
C GLN A 172 -12.20 -8.65 14.00
N ASN A 173 -11.27 -8.56 13.06
CA ASN A 173 -11.53 -8.75 11.65
C ASN A 173 -10.76 -9.98 11.20
N VAL A 174 -11.46 -10.90 10.54
CA VAL A 174 -10.88 -12.09 9.93
C VAL A 174 -10.97 -11.92 8.42
N THR A 175 -9.84 -12.06 7.74
CA THR A 175 -9.77 -11.98 6.27
C THR A 175 -8.99 -13.18 5.76
N PHE A 176 -9.62 -14.00 4.93
CA PHE A 176 -8.98 -15.03 4.14
C PHE A 176 -8.86 -14.54 2.71
N GLU A 177 -7.67 -14.66 2.14
CA GLU A 177 -7.38 -14.15 0.81
C GLU A 177 -6.55 -15.18 0.04
N ALA A 178 -7.00 -15.55 -1.15
CA ALA A 178 -6.28 -16.39 -2.09
C ALA A 178 -6.03 -15.60 -3.37
N SER A 179 -4.81 -15.66 -3.90
CA SER A 179 -4.43 -14.97 -5.14
C SER A 179 -3.61 -15.90 -6.04
N TRP A 180 -3.90 -15.92 -7.34
CA TRP A 180 -3.25 -16.78 -8.31
C TRP A 180 -3.22 -16.15 -9.71
N PRO A 181 -2.06 -15.79 -10.27
CA PRO A 181 -0.84 -15.43 -9.55
C PRO A 181 -1.04 -14.16 -8.72
N GLY A 182 -0.45 -14.12 -7.52
CA GLY A 182 -0.40 -12.92 -6.69
C GLY A 182 0.79 -12.02 -7.04
N LEU A 183 0.54 -10.71 -7.21
CA LEU A 183 1.61 -9.73 -7.50
C LEU A 183 2.26 -9.25 -6.21
N PHE A 184 3.58 -9.31 -6.17
CA PHE A 184 4.39 -8.75 -5.11
C PHE A 184 5.32 -7.65 -5.64
N VAL A 185 5.66 -6.66 -4.82
CA VAL A 185 6.58 -5.55 -5.16
C VAL A 185 7.72 -5.48 -4.15
N ASP A 186 8.95 -5.51 -4.63
CA ASP A 186 10.16 -5.41 -3.83
C ASP A 186 10.52 -3.94 -3.50
N LYS A 187 11.42 -3.70 -2.54
CA LYS A 187 11.95 -2.38 -2.18
C LYS A 187 12.58 -1.64 -3.39
N ASN A 188 13.09 -2.41 -4.35
CA ASN A 188 13.67 -1.90 -5.59
C ASN A 188 12.60 -1.47 -6.62
N GLY A 189 11.31 -1.68 -6.35
CA GLY A 189 10.22 -1.42 -7.30
C GLY A 189 10.06 -2.50 -8.37
N VAL A 190 10.71 -3.65 -8.19
CA VAL A 190 10.59 -4.82 -9.09
C VAL A 190 9.37 -5.65 -8.67
N TYR A 191 8.60 -6.10 -9.65
CA TYR A 191 7.40 -6.88 -9.44
C TYR A 191 7.65 -8.37 -9.63
N TRP A 192 6.98 -9.18 -8.82
CA TRP A 192 7.10 -10.64 -8.79
C TRP A 192 5.71 -11.29 -8.80
N ASP A 193 5.49 -12.23 -9.71
CA ASP A 193 4.30 -13.08 -9.72
C ASP A 193 4.58 -14.37 -8.94
N VAL A 194 3.80 -14.58 -7.88
CA VAL A 194 3.78 -15.83 -7.13
C VAL A 194 2.60 -16.68 -7.61
N PRO A 195 2.81 -17.91 -8.11
CA PRO A 195 1.75 -18.72 -8.73
C PRO A 195 0.51 -18.92 -7.85
N LEU A 196 0.70 -19.17 -6.56
CA LEU A 196 -0.38 -19.25 -5.58
C LEU A 196 0.08 -18.64 -4.25
N SER A 197 -0.68 -17.67 -3.75
CA SER A 197 -0.50 -17.11 -2.41
C SER A 197 -1.82 -17.13 -1.65
N LEU A 198 -1.83 -17.89 -0.55
CA LEU A 198 -2.92 -18.00 0.40
C LEU A 198 -2.53 -17.23 1.66
N SER A 199 -3.42 -16.39 2.18
CA SER A 199 -3.21 -15.68 3.43
C SER A 199 -4.47 -15.68 4.29
N ALA A 200 -4.31 -15.95 5.58
CA ALA A 200 -5.32 -15.79 6.61
C ALA A 200 -4.82 -14.74 7.59
N ASP A 201 -5.57 -13.64 7.71
CA ASP A 201 -5.28 -12.51 8.57
C ASP A 201 -6.35 -12.42 9.67
N LEU A 202 -5.91 -12.35 10.92
CA LEU A 202 -6.71 -11.98 12.07
C LEU A 202 -6.14 -10.72 12.70
N ALA A 203 -6.92 -9.64 12.72
CA ALA A 203 -6.50 -8.39 13.33
C ALA A 203 -7.51 -7.87 14.34
N SER A 204 -7.02 -7.28 15.43
CA SER A 204 -7.85 -6.53 16.38
C SER A 204 -8.38 -5.24 15.73
N VAL A 205 -9.63 -4.89 16.03
CA VAL A 205 -10.17 -3.57 15.66
C VAL A 205 -9.45 -2.51 16.49
N GLY A 206 -8.60 -1.71 15.83
CA GLY A 206 -7.72 -0.74 16.49
C GLY A 206 -8.49 0.36 17.24
N SER A 207 -8.00 0.71 18.44
CA SER A 207 -8.42 1.89 19.19
C SER A 207 -7.52 3.09 18.86
N SER A 208 -8.01 4.32 18.99
CA SER A 208 -7.20 5.54 18.79
C SER A 208 -6.01 5.63 19.76
N SER A 209 -6.13 4.97 20.91
CA SER A 209 -5.01 4.64 21.77
C SER A 209 -5.31 3.30 22.44
N GLY A 210 -4.38 2.36 22.37
CA GLY A 210 -4.57 1.04 22.95
C GLY A 210 -3.67 -0.04 22.38
N LEU A 211 -3.88 -1.24 22.90
CA LEU A 211 -3.23 -2.46 22.45
C LEU A 211 -3.90 -2.96 21.17
N SER A 212 -3.10 -3.23 20.15
CA SER A 212 -3.51 -3.89 18.92
C SER A 212 -2.70 -5.17 18.75
N TYR A 213 -3.32 -6.19 18.16
CA TYR A 213 -2.61 -7.41 17.79
C TYR A 213 -3.02 -7.86 16.40
N HIS A 214 -2.11 -8.57 15.76
CA HIS A 214 -2.23 -9.01 14.38
C HIS A 214 -1.57 -10.38 14.21
N LEU A 215 -2.31 -11.32 13.65
CA LEU A 215 -1.83 -12.67 13.33
C LEU A 215 -2.01 -12.89 11.83
N LEU A 216 -0.93 -13.19 11.13
CA LEU A 216 -0.93 -13.48 9.71
C LEU A 216 -0.37 -14.87 9.47
N LEU A 217 -1.13 -15.71 8.78
CA LEU A 217 -0.66 -16.98 8.25
C LEU A 217 -0.64 -16.88 6.73
N GLN A 218 0.53 -17.02 6.11
CA GLN A 218 0.71 -16.95 4.67
C GLN A 218 1.34 -18.25 4.15
N GLN A 219 0.78 -18.81 3.10
CA GLN A 219 1.33 -19.96 2.38
C GLN A 219 1.56 -19.56 0.93
N ASN A 220 2.81 -19.65 0.48
CA ASN A 220 3.18 -19.43 -0.90
C ASN A 220 3.52 -20.77 -1.55
N SER A 221 3.12 -20.95 -2.81
CA SER A 221 3.40 -22.15 -3.59
C SER A 221 3.79 -21.79 -5.02
N GLY A 222 4.71 -22.59 -5.58
CA GLY A 222 5.29 -22.39 -6.90
C GLY A 222 6.48 -21.42 -6.90
N GLU A 223 7.27 -21.47 -7.98
CA GLU A 223 8.43 -20.61 -8.13
C GLU A 223 8.01 -19.20 -8.56
N PRO A 224 8.45 -18.14 -7.84
CA PRO A 224 8.14 -16.76 -8.20
C PRO A 224 8.79 -16.39 -9.53
N LYS A 225 8.06 -15.69 -10.39
CA LYS A 225 8.58 -15.18 -11.66
C LYS A 225 8.65 -13.67 -11.65
N CYS A 226 9.68 -13.09 -12.25
CA CYS A 226 9.77 -11.65 -12.44
C CYS A 226 8.63 -11.19 -13.35
N PHE A 227 7.84 -10.21 -12.89
CA PHE A 227 6.74 -9.67 -13.69
C PHE A 227 7.31 -8.69 -14.73
N GLY A 228 7.35 -9.13 -15.98
CA GLY A 228 7.68 -8.27 -17.12
C GLY A 228 9.18 -8.02 -17.39
N GLY A 229 10.10 -8.82 -16.85
CA GLY A 229 11.55 -8.69 -17.07
C GLY A 229 12.31 -10.01 -17.21
N ASP A 230 13.56 -9.93 -17.69
CA ASP A 230 14.51 -11.06 -17.77
C ASP A 230 14.94 -11.52 -16.36
N GLU A 231 15.23 -12.83 -16.24
CA GLU A 231 15.51 -13.59 -15.00
C GLU A 231 16.79 -13.18 -14.24
N THR A 232 17.37 -12.01 -14.50
CA THR A 232 18.70 -11.61 -14.00
C THR A 232 18.72 -11.19 -12.53
N ASN A 233 17.57 -10.95 -11.91
CA ASN A 233 17.48 -10.58 -10.50
C ASN A 233 17.22 -11.81 -9.63
N ASP A 234 17.97 -11.92 -8.53
CA ASP A 234 17.75 -12.97 -7.55
C ASP A 234 16.35 -12.87 -6.93
N VAL A 235 15.63 -13.98 -6.94
CA VAL A 235 14.28 -14.07 -6.37
C VAL A 235 14.35 -13.76 -4.87
N PRO A 236 13.53 -12.83 -4.35
CA PRO A 236 13.47 -12.57 -2.91
C PRO A 236 13.12 -13.85 -2.15
N ILE A 237 13.99 -14.24 -1.22
CA ILE A 237 13.86 -15.49 -0.44
C ILE A 237 12.52 -15.56 0.30
N ALA A 238 11.93 -14.41 0.65
CA ALA A 238 10.61 -14.31 1.28
C ALA A 238 9.44 -14.79 0.41
N LEU A 239 9.61 -14.81 -0.92
CA LEU A 239 8.57 -15.25 -1.86
C LEU A 239 8.66 -16.74 -2.19
N LEU A 240 9.74 -17.42 -1.78
CA LEU A 240 9.91 -18.85 -2.03
C LEU A 240 8.80 -19.69 -1.39
N PRO A 241 8.53 -20.89 -1.94
CA PRO A 241 7.52 -21.79 -1.42
C PRO A 241 7.69 -22.09 0.08
N GLY A 242 6.61 -21.97 0.83
CA GLY A 242 6.62 -22.26 2.25
C GLY A 242 5.45 -21.64 3.02
N LEU A 243 5.40 -21.98 4.30
CA LEU A 243 4.45 -21.47 5.27
C LEU A 243 5.14 -20.42 6.15
N CYS A 244 4.54 -19.25 6.26
CA CYS A 244 4.96 -18.16 7.12
C CYS A 244 3.84 -17.87 8.11
N ALA A 245 4.14 -17.92 9.39
CA ALA A 245 3.26 -17.47 10.46
C ALA A 245 3.90 -16.24 11.09
N LYS A 246 3.16 -15.14 11.22
CA LYS A 246 3.58 -13.93 11.91
C LYS A 246 2.56 -13.55 12.96
N ALA A 247 3.07 -13.09 14.09
CA ALA A 247 2.28 -12.58 15.18
C ALA A 247 2.91 -11.26 15.64
N ALA A 248 2.08 -10.26 15.86
CA ALA A 248 2.54 -8.98 16.37
C ALA A 248 1.58 -8.36 17.34
N ILE A 249 2.16 -7.60 18.26
CA ILE A 249 1.45 -6.88 19.30
C ILE A 249 2.05 -5.48 19.34
N SER A 250 1.20 -4.47 19.29
CA SER A 250 1.62 -3.07 19.34
C SER A 250 0.77 -2.27 20.30
N ILE A 251 1.36 -1.22 20.86
CA ILE A 251 0.68 -0.25 21.69
C ILE A 251 0.81 1.10 21.01
N LYS A 252 -0.33 1.67 20.60
CA LYS A 252 -0.41 3.00 19.99
C LYS A 252 -0.78 4.04 21.04
N LYS A 253 -0.01 5.12 21.10
CA LYS A 253 -0.30 6.30 21.90
C LYS A 253 -0.20 7.56 21.04
N SER A 254 -1.33 8.24 20.88
CA SER A 254 -1.40 9.57 20.27
C SER A 254 -1.55 10.63 21.36
N ILE A 255 -0.76 11.69 21.26
CA ILE A 255 -0.79 12.85 22.14
C ILE A 255 -0.95 14.09 21.26
N ASP A 256 -2.02 14.85 21.45
CA ASP A 256 -2.18 16.14 20.80
C ASP A 256 -1.42 17.19 21.61
N ALA A 257 -0.30 17.68 21.08
CA ALA A 257 0.48 18.75 21.70
C ALA A 257 -0.28 20.09 21.63
N TRP A 258 -1.02 20.30 20.54
CA TRP A 258 -1.83 21.49 20.34
C TRP A 258 -3.01 21.19 19.44
N ARG A 259 -4.18 21.74 19.77
CA ARG A 259 -5.35 21.66 18.92
C ARG A 259 -6.10 22.98 19.00
N LYS A 260 -6.19 23.69 17.89
CA LYS A 260 -6.96 24.93 17.80
C LYS A 260 -8.36 24.61 17.33
N LYS A 261 -9.33 24.74 18.23
CA LYS A 261 -10.74 24.86 17.85
C LYS A 261 -11.01 26.33 17.55
N GLU A 262 -10.43 26.85 16.47
CA GLU A 262 -10.62 28.24 16.09
C GLU A 262 -12.03 28.49 15.53
N ASP A 263 -12.46 29.75 15.46
CA ASP A 263 -13.75 30.18 14.91
C ASP A 263 -13.89 29.75 13.44
N LYS A 264 -14.41 28.53 13.25
CA LYS A 264 -14.81 28.01 11.94
C LYS A 264 -15.71 29.06 11.26
N LEU A 265 -15.49 29.30 9.97
CA LEU A 265 -16.32 30.22 9.21
C LEU A 265 -17.79 29.79 9.35
N LYS A 266 -18.61 30.67 9.94
CA LYS A 266 -20.04 30.38 10.15
C LYS A 266 -20.67 30.03 8.81
N ASN A 267 -21.40 28.91 8.78
CA ASN A 267 -22.12 28.38 7.62
C ASN A 267 -21.25 27.87 6.45
N VAL A 268 -19.95 27.67 6.63
CA VAL A 268 -19.07 27.06 5.60
C VAL A 268 -18.64 25.67 6.04
N GLN A 269 -19.06 24.64 5.30
CA GLN A 269 -18.60 23.28 5.53
C GLN A 269 -17.15 23.13 5.03
N PRO A 270 -16.24 22.55 5.84
CA PRO A 270 -14.88 22.26 5.40
C PRO A 270 -14.89 21.29 4.21
N TYR A 271 -13.86 21.37 3.38
CA TYR A 271 -13.67 20.48 2.24
C TYR A 271 -13.50 19.01 2.70
N ASP A 272 -12.87 18.82 3.86
CA ASP A 272 -12.73 17.54 4.54
C ASP A 272 -12.96 17.74 6.06
N VAL A 273 -13.80 16.90 6.66
CA VAL A 273 -14.15 16.96 8.08
C VAL A 273 -12.95 16.64 8.99
N PHE A 274 -12.07 15.72 8.60
CA PHE A 274 -10.91 15.35 9.42
C PHE A 274 -9.79 16.40 9.36
N LEU A 275 -9.67 17.12 8.25
CA LEU A 275 -8.71 18.22 8.09
C LEU A 275 -9.27 19.57 8.59
N SER A 276 -10.40 19.55 9.30
CA SER A 276 -11.07 20.78 9.73
C SER A 276 -10.50 21.42 11.00
N ASP A 277 -9.70 20.67 11.77
CA ASP A 277 -9.11 21.13 13.03
C ASP A 277 -7.59 21.26 12.86
N SER A 278 -7.07 22.49 13.01
CA SER A 278 -5.63 22.71 13.10
C SER A 278 -5.08 22.02 14.35
N HIS A 279 -4.11 21.13 14.18
CA HIS A 279 -3.55 20.37 15.29
C HIS A 279 -2.07 20.03 15.06
N VAL A 280 -1.37 19.87 16.17
CA VAL A 280 -0.04 19.28 16.23
C VAL A 280 -0.17 18.06 17.11
N SER A 281 0.11 16.88 16.56
CA SER A 281 0.03 15.60 17.27
C SER A 281 1.32 14.81 17.14
N PHE A 282 1.58 14.05 18.19
CA PHE A 282 2.66 13.10 18.28
C PHE A 282 2.07 11.72 18.51
N THR A 283 2.34 10.80 17.60
CA THR A 283 1.88 9.42 17.66
C THR A 283 3.07 8.50 17.78
N GLY A 284 3.16 7.78 18.90
CA GLY A 284 4.15 6.73 19.12
C GLY A 284 3.50 5.36 19.05
N ILE A 285 4.16 4.44 18.37
CA ILE A 285 3.82 3.01 18.33
C ILE A 285 5.07 2.25 18.77
N VAL A 286 4.90 1.36 19.73
CA VAL A 286 5.94 0.40 20.13
C VAL A 286 5.32 -0.99 20.12
N GLY A 287 6.04 -1.97 19.57
CA GLY A 287 5.53 -3.32 19.48
C GLY A 287 6.61 -4.38 19.39
N ALA A 288 6.15 -5.63 19.38
CA ALA A 288 6.95 -6.81 19.21
C ALA A 288 6.36 -7.65 18.07
N VAL A 289 7.25 -8.27 17.29
CA VAL A 289 6.90 -9.17 16.19
C VAL A 289 7.61 -10.50 16.41
N ALA A 290 6.88 -11.59 16.18
CA ALA A 290 7.42 -12.94 16.12
C ALA A 290 6.97 -13.57 14.79
N SER A 291 7.90 -14.19 14.09
CA SER A 291 7.65 -14.86 12.81
C SER A 291 8.27 -16.25 12.81
N GLY A 292 7.51 -17.24 12.37
CA GLY A 292 7.96 -18.59 12.05
C GLY A 292 7.84 -18.85 10.56
N TYR A 293 8.85 -19.51 9.99
CA TYR A 293 8.90 -19.88 8.59
C TYR A 293 9.21 -21.37 8.48
N LEU A 294 8.52 -22.04 7.56
CA LEU A 294 8.67 -23.46 7.27
C LEU A 294 8.72 -23.67 5.76
N GLY A 295 9.74 -24.39 5.27
CA GLY A 295 9.97 -24.62 3.85
C GLY A 295 11.14 -23.81 3.31
N ASP A 296 11.17 -23.54 2.01
CA ASP A 296 12.31 -22.90 1.35
C ASP A 296 12.46 -21.41 1.72
N CYS A 297 11.37 -20.79 2.20
CA CYS A 297 11.39 -19.46 2.80
C CYS A 297 12.15 -19.39 4.15
N SER A 298 12.47 -20.53 4.79
CA SER A 298 13.24 -20.57 6.05
C SER A 298 14.69 -20.11 5.89
N ARG A 299 15.26 -20.23 4.68
CA ARG A 299 16.62 -19.74 4.32
C ARG A 299 16.76 -18.22 4.47
N ARG A 300 15.65 -17.52 4.67
CA ARG A 300 15.62 -16.07 4.93
C ARG A 300 16.38 -15.70 6.20
N VAL A 301 16.29 -16.52 7.24
CA VAL A 301 16.97 -16.27 8.52
C VAL A 301 18.48 -16.58 8.44
N SER A 302 18.89 -17.45 7.51
CA SER A 302 20.30 -17.85 7.33
C SER A 302 21.10 -16.99 6.34
N THR A 303 20.45 -16.24 5.45
CA THR A 303 21.16 -15.44 4.43
C THR A 303 21.55 -14.06 4.94
N GLN A 304 20.94 -13.59 6.04
CA GLN A 304 21.36 -12.36 6.73
C GLN A 304 22.61 -12.60 7.62
N ASN A 305 23.58 -13.34 7.10
CA ASN A 305 24.72 -13.92 7.84
C ASN A 305 26.06 -13.20 7.64
N GLU A 306 26.13 -11.99 7.09
CA GLU A 306 27.42 -11.29 6.98
C GLU A 306 27.68 -10.16 7.98
N THR A 307 26.69 -9.70 8.76
CA THR A 307 26.93 -8.65 9.76
C THR A 307 26.32 -9.02 11.12
N GLN A 308 27.15 -9.73 11.88
CA GLN A 308 27.21 -9.82 13.33
C GLN A 308 26.49 -8.65 14.06
N ARG A 309 25.75 -8.96 15.16
CA ARG A 309 25.44 -8.09 16.35
C ARG A 309 23.98 -7.65 16.62
N SER A 310 22.94 -8.37 16.15
CA SER A 310 21.58 -8.20 16.71
C SER A 310 21.33 -9.12 17.90
N ASN A 311 20.77 -8.60 19.01
CA ASN A 311 20.24 -9.40 20.12
C ASN A 311 18.83 -9.98 19.82
N ALA A 312 18.38 -9.95 18.57
CA ALA A 312 17.12 -10.56 18.15
C ALA A 312 17.15 -12.08 18.36
N PHE A 313 16.01 -12.65 18.77
CA PHE A 313 15.89 -14.11 18.83
C PHE A 313 15.83 -14.64 17.39
N ARG A 314 16.79 -15.51 17.04
CA ARG A 314 16.85 -16.19 15.75
C ARG A 314 17.12 -17.66 16.00
N MET A 315 16.26 -18.51 15.48
CA MET A 315 16.45 -19.95 15.46
C MET A 315 16.36 -20.40 14.01
N PHE A 316 17.32 -21.20 13.56
CA PHE A 316 17.31 -21.78 12.23
C PHE A 316 17.71 -23.25 12.34
N ASP A 317 16.87 -24.11 11.77
CA ASP A 317 17.13 -25.54 11.64
C ASP A 317 17.10 -25.92 10.15
N GLU A 318 18.29 -26.08 9.58
CA GLU A 318 18.46 -26.48 8.18
C GLU A 318 17.84 -27.84 7.86
N ARG A 319 17.87 -28.78 8.82
CA ARG A 319 17.38 -30.15 8.58
C ARG A 319 15.88 -30.19 8.42
N ASN A 320 15.18 -29.40 9.24
CA ASN A 320 13.73 -29.30 9.22
C ASN A 320 13.20 -28.15 8.35
N LYS A 321 14.09 -27.39 7.67
CA LYS A 321 13.75 -26.18 6.91
C LYS A 321 12.84 -25.24 7.71
N PHE A 322 13.19 -25.03 8.97
CA PHE A 322 12.41 -24.22 9.90
C PHE A 322 13.24 -23.04 10.39
N SER A 323 12.60 -21.88 10.51
CA SER A 323 13.24 -20.72 11.11
C SER A 323 12.24 -19.93 11.96
N ALA A 324 12.69 -19.42 13.09
CA ALA A 324 11.91 -18.53 13.94
C ALA A 324 12.71 -17.25 14.19
N PHE A 325 12.01 -16.13 14.19
CA PHE A 325 12.58 -14.81 14.42
C PHE A 325 11.65 -14.02 15.35
N ALA A 326 12.21 -13.30 16.32
CA ALA A 326 11.45 -12.35 17.12
C ALA A 326 12.26 -11.09 17.40
N ASP A 327 11.61 -9.93 17.29
CA ASP A 327 12.22 -8.62 17.47
C ASP A 327 11.21 -7.57 17.93
N LEU A 328 11.71 -6.42 18.35
CA LEU A 328 10.94 -5.25 18.71
C LEU A 328 10.92 -4.26 17.55
N PHE A 329 9.90 -3.42 17.48
CA PHE A 329 9.83 -2.30 16.54
C PHE A 329 9.26 -1.06 17.21
N ALA A 330 9.58 0.10 16.66
CA ALA A 330 9.00 1.36 17.09
C ALA A 330 8.78 2.30 15.90
N SER A 331 7.69 3.05 15.93
CA SER A 331 7.40 4.11 14.95
C SER A 331 7.00 5.36 15.71
N VAL A 332 7.56 6.49 15.30
CA VAL A 332 7.21 7.80 15.84
C VAL A 332 6.79 8.69 14.69
N THR A 333 5.56 9.20 14.78
CA THR A 333 4.98 10.08 13.77
C THR A 333 4.68 11.43 14.41
N PHE A 334 5.26 12.48 13.84
CA PHE A 334 4.97 13.85 14.15
C PHE A 334 4.09 14.41 13.03
N THR A 335 2.93 14.97 13.37
CA THR A 335 2.09 15.65 12.41
C THR A 335 1.80 17.07 12.88
N ALA A 336 1.96 18.03 11.97
CA ALA A 336 1.64 19.42 12.19
C ALA A 336 0.74 19.89 11.05
N GLN A 337 -0.48 20.29 11.40
CA GLN A 337 -1.46 20.82 10.48
C GLN A 337 -1.78 22.27 10.85
N TYR A 338 -1.65 23.13 9.86
CA TYR A 338 -2.07 24.52 9.93
C TYR A 338 -3.26 24.76 9.00
N GLY A 339 -4.30 25.36 9.56
CA GLY A 339 -5.54 25.77 8.90
C GLY A 339 -6.64 24.71 8.86
N ASN A 340 -7.82 25.15 8.43
CA ASN A 340 -9.09 24.45 8.66
C ASN A 340 -9.75 23.94 7.37
N PHE A 341 -9.06 24.05 6.24
CA PHE A 341 -9.49 23.57 4.92
C PHE A 341 -10.93 23.99 4.56
N GLN A 342 -11.23 25.28 4.75
CA GLN A 342 -12.51 25.94 4.48
C GLN A 342 -12.38 27.03 3.42
N ARG A 343 -11.26 27.76 3.42
CA ARG A 343 -11.02 28.86 2.47
C ARG A 343 -10.67 28.33 1.09
N LEU A 344 -10.82 29.20 0.09
CA LEU A 344 -10.62 28.85 -1.31
C LEU A 344 -9.14 28.66 -1.69
N PHE A 345 -8.19 29.25 -0.99
CA PHE A 345 -6.77 29.21 -1.37
C PHE A 345 -5.89 29.11 -0.15
N LEU A 346 -4.87 28.25 -0.22
CA LEU A 346 -3.76 28.14 0.75
C LEU A 346 -4.21 28.07 2.22
N ASP A 347 -5.36 27.45 2.51
CA ASP A 347 -5.86 27.33 3.88
C ASP A 347 -5.18 26.17 4.59
N LEU A 348 -4.98 25.04 3.91
CA LEU A 348 -4.39 23.84 4.51
C LEU A 348 -2.92 23.70 4.15
N THR A 349 -2.08 23.63 5.19
CA THR A 349 -0.71 23.15 5.12
C THR A 349 -0.52 22.08 6.18
N LYS A 350 -0.24 20.85 5.78
CA LYS A 350 0.04 19.72 6.66
C LYS A 350 1.43 19.20 6.37
N ALA A 351 2.24 19.08 7.40
CA ALA A 351 3.53 18.43 7.36
C ALA A 351 3.50 17.24 8.31
N SER A 352 3.99 16.08 7.86
CA SER A 352 4.21 14.93 8.73
C SER A 352 5.60 14.38 8.54
N ALA A 353 6.25 14.01 9.63
CA ALA A 353 7.51 13.30 9.62
C ALA A 353 7.34 12.02 10.43
N ARG A 354 7.75 10.90 9.86
CA ARG A 354 7.66 9.58 10.46
C ARG A 354 9.04 8.96 10.53
N PHE A 355 9.34 8.39 11.69
CA PHE A 355 10.59 7.72 12.00
C PHE A 355 10.27 6.28 12.34
N ASP A 356 10.69 5.37 11.48
CA ASP A 356 10.49 3.93 11.61
C ASP A 356 11.78 3.26 12.07
N ILE A 357 11.74 2.65 13.25
CA ILE A 357 12.79 1.77 13.75
C ILE A 357 12.32 0.34 13.47
N ALA A 358 12.87 -0.22 12.40
CA ALA A 358 12.53 -1.56 11.95
C ALA A 358 12.95 -2.61 13.00
N SER A 359 14.18 -2.54 13.52
CA SER A 359 14.73 -3.47 14.53
C SER A 359 15.09 -2.79 15.84
N GLY A 360 14.29 -3.04 16.87
CA GLY A 360 14.54 -2.54 18.22
C GLY A 360 15.73 -3.21 18.88
N SER A 361 16.00 -4.50 18.63
CA SER A 361 17.17 -5.17 19.20
C SER A 361 18.50 -4.68 18.61
N LEU A 362 18.54 -4.41 17.30
CA LEU A 362 19.68 -3.74 16.65
C LEU A 362 19.83 -2.31 17.12
N PHE A 363 18.72 -1.56 17.19
CA PHE A 363 18.73 -0.19 17.68
C PHE A 363 19.27 -0.10 19.12
N LEU A 364 18.83 -0.98 20.02
CA LEU A 364 19.30 -0.98 21.41
C LEU A 364 20.76 -1.41 21.54
N SER A 365 21.21 -2.42 20.78
CA SER A 365 22.61 -2.85 20.80
C SER A 365 23.52 -1.76 20.22
N GLY A 366 23.13 -1.16 19.10
CA GLY A 366 23.82 -0.04 18.47
C GLY A 366 23.87 1.19 19.37
N ALA A 367 22.74 1.62 19.94
CA ALA A 367 22.67 2.77 20.84
C ALA A 367 23.50 2.58 22.11
N SER A 368 23.52 1.36 22.68
CA SER A 368 24.36 1.06 23.85
C SER A 368 25.86 1.16 23.53
N ARG A 369 26.27 0.75 22.33
CA ARG A 369 27.65 0.89 21.86
C ARG A 369 28.02 2.33 21.58
N LEU A 370 27.16 3.09 20.89
CA LEU A 370 27.38 4.52 20.67
C LEU A 370 27.50 5.28 21.99
N ALA A 371 26.67 4.95 22.98
CA ALA A 371 26.78 5.52 24.31
C ALA A 371 28.11 5.16 24.97
N GLN A 372 28.53 3.89 24.94
CA GLN A 372 29.83 3.46 25.47
C GLN A 372 30.99 4.16 24.76
N ASP A 373 30.98 4.23 23.43
CA ASP A 373 32.02 4.89 22.64
C ASP A 373 32.08 6.38 22.97
N PHE A 374 30.93 7.05 23.14
CA PHE A 374 30.88 8.43 23.62
C PHE A 374 31.46 8.58 25.04
N PHE A 375 31.06 7.73 25.99
CA PHE A 375 31.58 7.74 27.36
C PHE A 375 33.10 7.51 27.42
N PHE A 376 33.63 6.64 26.57
CA PHE A 376 35.06 6.34 26.49
C PHE A 376 35.82 7.21 25.48
N SER A 377 35.20 8.25 24.91
CA SER A 377 35.80 9.14 23.90
C SER A 377 36.42 8.40 22.71
N ARG A 378 35.80 7.29 22.30
CA ARG A 378 36.16 6.51 21.11
C ARG A 378 35.39 7.03 19.90
N ARG A 379 35.98 6.91 18.71
CA ARG A 379 35.27 7.25 17.48
C ARG A 379 34.20 6.18 17.22
N PRO A 380 32.92 6.57 17.05
CA PRO A 380 31.86 5.62 16.75
C PRO A 380 32.11 4.99 15.39
N ASP A 381 31.85 3.69 15.30
CA ASP A 381 31.93 2.93 14.07
C ASP A 381 30.75 3.26 13.14
N ILE A 382 31.03 3.37 11.83
CA ILE A 382 30.03 3.73 10.82
C ILE A 382 28.93 2.68 10.75
N GLU A 383 29.28 1.39 10.91
CA GLU A 383 28.32 0.29 10.94
C GLU A 383 27.36 0.41 12.13
N THR A 384 27.89 0.76 13.30
CA THR A 384 27.08 0.95 14.51
C THR A 384 26.16 2.17 14.39
N PHE A 385 26.55 3.18 13.60
CA PHE A 385 25.70 4.32 13.29
C PHE A 385 24.58 3.94 12.30
N CYS A 386 24.88 3.16 11.25
CA CYS A 386 23.88 2.61 10.34
C CYS A 386 22.80 1.80 11.09
N ASP A 387 23.21 0.97 12.06
CA ASP A 387 22.31 0.13 12.84
C ASP A 387 21.29 0.92 13.68
N VAL A 388 21.59 2.18 14.00
CA VAL A 388 20.76 3.07 14.83
C VAL A 388 19.91 4.03 13.99
N CYS A 389 20.22 4.19 12.70
CA CYS A 389 19.51 5.12 11.82
C CYS A 389 18.08 4.64 11.52
N PRO A 390 17.03 5.41 11.86
CA PRO A 390 15.67 5.08 11.49
C PRO A 390 15.42 5.37 10.00
N ASP A 391 14.47 4.64 9.41
CA ASP A 391 13.91 4.99 8.12
C ASP A 391 13.00 6.21 8.29
N VAL A 392 13.22 7.27 7.50
CA VAL A 392 12.48 8.52 7.65
C VAL A 392 11.54 8.72 6.47
N THR A 393 10.26 8.88 6.73
CA THR A 393 9.28 9.28 5.71
C THR A 393 8.76 10.67 6.01
N VAL A 394 8.87 11.57 5.05
CA VAL A 394 8.37 12.95 5.17
C VAL A 394 7.23 13.14 4.19
N SER A 395 6.12 13.72 4.66
CA SER A 395 5.02 14.12 3.80
C SER A 395 4.69 15.59 3.98
N LEU A 396 4.43 16.27 2.87
CA LEU A 396 3.99 17.66 2.82
C LEU A 396 2.74 17.72 1.97
N GLN A 397 1.66 18.28 2.51
CA GLN A 397 0.41 18.52 1.81
C GLN A 397 0.06 20.01 1.89
N GLN A 398 -0.20 20.61 0.73
CA GLN A 398 -0.55 22.01 0.57
C GLN A 398 -1.83 22.13 -0.27
N GLN A 399 -2.84 22.81 0.25
CA GLN A 399 -4.01 23.19 -0.57
C GLN A 399 -3.60 24.18 -1.64
N ILE A 400 -3.98 23.91 -2.88
CA ILE A 400 -3.80 24.83 -4.00
C ILE A 400 -5.03 25.73 -4.11
N VAL A 401 -6.18 25.12 -4.42
CA VAL A 401 -7.42 25.82 -4.70
C VAL A 401 -8.63 24.94 -4.35
N GLY A 402 -9.61 25.52 -3.66
CA GLY A 402 -10.85 24.86 -3.28
C GLY A 402 -10.60 23.48 -2.67
N PRO A 403 -11.19 22.40 -3.21
CA PRO A 403 -11.05 21.06 -2.66
C PRO A 403 -9.73 20.36 -3.05
N PHE A 404 -8.87 21.01 -3.84
CA PHE A 404 -7.65 20.42 -4.37
C PHE A 404 -6.45 20.73 -3.48
N SER A 405 -5.72 19.68 -3.09
CA SER A 405 -4.42 19.80 -2.44
C SER A 405 -3.36 18.99 -3.15
N PHE A 406 -2.16 19.55 -3.21
CA PHE A 406 -0.97 18.85 -3.67
C PHE A 406 -0.27 18.22 -2.48
N ARG A 407 0.20 17.00 -2.66
CA ARG A 407 0.87 16.21 -1.65
C ARG A 407 2.16 15.64 -2.23
N VAL A 408 3.22 15.71 -1.45
CA VAL A 408 4.49 15.05 -1.73
C VAL A 408 4.82 14.17 -0.54
N GLU A 409 5.12 12.91 -0.81
CA GLU A 409 5.61 11.98 0.20
C GLU A 409 6.95 11.43 -0.26
N SER A 410 7.99 11.60 0.55
CA SER A 410 9.35 11.17 0.25
C SER A 410 9.86 10.26 1.34
N SER A 411 10.34 9.09 0.94
CA SER A 411 11.13 8.19 1.77
C SER A 411 12.60 8.60 1.69
N VAL A 412 13.22 8.80 2.86
CA VAL A 412 14.58 9.25 3.02
C VAL A 412 15.35 8.19 3.80
N ALA A 413 16.37 7.64 3.16
CA ALA A 413 17.32 6.71 3.77
C ALA A 413 18.59 7.48 4.16
N ILE A 414 19.04 7.30 5.39
CA ILE A 414 20.31 7.84 5.88
C ILE A 414 21.35 6.75 5.68
N ASP A 415 22.25 6.92 4.71
CA ASP A 415 23.35 5.99 4.47
C ASP A 415 24.68 6.69 4.68
N PRO A 416 25.31 6.55 5.86
CA PRO A 416 26.57 7.20 6.19
C PRO A 416 27.76 6.60 5.40
N ARG A 417 27.57 5.51 4.64
CA ARG A 417 28.61 4.88 3.81
C ARG A 417 28.83 5.60 2.48
N SER A 418 27.85 6.38 2.05
CA SER A 418 27.90 7.19 0.83
C SER A 418 28.83 8.39 1.04
N GLN A 419 29.96 8.43 0.32
CA GLN A 419 30.94 9.52 0.43
C GLN A 419 30.43 10.86 -0.10
N ASP A 420 29.46 10.85 -1.02
CA ASP A 420 28.96 12.07 -1.68
C ASP A 420 27.70 12.64 -1.02
N HIS A 421 26.81 11.80 -0.46
CA HIS A 421 25.53 12.22 0.10
C HIS A 421 25.15 11.38 1.33
N PHE A 422 25.22 11.97 2.52
CA PHE A 422 24.81 11.34 3.78
C PHE A 422 23.31 10.99 3.84
N VAL A 423 22.50 11.73 3.07
CA VAL A 423 21.04 11.57 2.99
C VAL A 423 20.68 11.26 1.55
N LYS A 424 20.03 10.11 1.33
CA LYS A 424 19.54 9.69 0.03
C LYS A 424 18.01 9.67 0.04
N VAL A 425 17.40 10.42 -0.86
CA VAL A 425 15.96 10.30 -1.13
C VAL A 425 15.76 9.04 -1.97
N ASP A 426 14.99 8.08 -1.47
CA ASP A 426 14.81 6.77 -2.11
C ASP A 426 13.62 6.76 -3.08
N ASP A 427 12.40 6.88 -2.55
CA ASP A 427 11.17 6.96 -3.35
C ASP A 427 10.44 8.28 -3.02
N SER A 428 9.89 8.92 -4.03
CA SER A 428 9.09 10.14 -3.89
C SER A 428 7.79 9.97 -4.66
N ILE A 429 6.67 10.19 -3.99
CA ILE A 429 5.34 10.07 -4.58
C ILE A 429 4.71 11.46 -4.59
N PHE A 430 4.36 11.91 -5.77
CA PHE A 430 3.64 13.15 -5.99
C PHE A 430 2.16 12.83 -6.16
N ALA A 431 1.29 13.55 -5.45
CA ALA A 431 -0.13 13.30 -5.48
C ALA A 431 -0.95 14.60 -5.53
N ILE A 432 -2.07 14.55 -6.23
CA ILE A 432 -3.09 15.58 -6.24
C ILE A 432 -4.35 14.97 -5.63
N ASP A 433 -4.75 15.49 -4.49
CA ASP A 433 -5.94 15.07 -3.76
C ASP A 433 -7.11 16.01 -4.09
N TRP A 434 -8.25 15.43 -4.44
CA TRP A 434 -9.53 16.13 -4.56
C TRP A 434 -10.46 15.66 -3.43
N ALA A 435 -10.69 16.53 -2.45
CA ALA A 435 -11.60 16.28 -1.33
C ALA A 435 -13.08 16.38 -1.74
N LEU A 436 -13.85 15.34 -1.42
CA LEU A 436 -15.27 15.21 -1.76
C LEU A 436 -16.15 15.62 -0.57
N LYS A 437 -16.52 16.91 -0.53
CA LYS A 437 -17.36 17.51 0.55
C LYS A 437 -18.58 16.68 0.95
N VAL A 438 -19.25 16.07 -0.03
CA VAL A 438 -20.53 15.37 0.16
C VAL A 438 -20.37 14.10 1.02
N LEU A 439 -19.17 13.52 1.05
CA LEU A 439 -18.90 12.24 1.72
C LEU A 439 -18.05 12.41 2.98
N GLY A 440 -17.95 13.64 3.50
CA GLY A 440 -17.30 13.96 4.77
C GLY A 440 -15.77 13.98 4.69
N SER A 441 -15.14 12.85 4.37
CA SER A 441 -13.68 12.69 4.25
C SER A 441 -13.27 11.66 3.19
N ALA A 442 -14.08 11.54 2.13
CA ALA A 442 -13.65 10.82 0.93
C ALA A 442 -12.82 11.76 0.06
N LYS A 443 -11.79 11.22 -0.59
CA LYS A 443 -10.97 11.96 -1.54
C LYS A 443 -10.57 11.09 -2.72
N ALA A 444 -10.53 11.70 -3.90
CA ALA A 444 -9.93 11.12 -5.08
C ALA A 444 -8.47 11.57 -5.16
N THR A 445 -7.54 10.64 -5.19
CA THR A 445 -6.11 10.92 -5.21
C THR A 445 -5.54 10.47 -6.55
N ALA A 446 -4.93 11.37 -7.30
CA ALA A 446 -4.13 11.04 -8.48
C ALA A 446 -2.66 11.11 -8.10
N TRP A 447 -1.94 9.99 -8.14
CA TRP A 447 -0.54 9.92 -7.73
C TRP A 447 0.39 9.48 -8.87
N TYR A 448 1.66 9.85 -8.74
CA TYR A 448 2.76 9.48 -9.62
C TYR A 448 4.02 9.17 -8.81
N SER A 449 4.64 8.02 -9.07
CA SER A 449 5.96 7.65 -8.53
C SER A 449 6.99 7.67 -9.66
N PRO A 450 8.00 8.55 -9.64
CA PRO A 450 9.09 8.55 -10.60
C PRO A 450 9.96 7.30 -10.52
N LYS A 451 10.17 6.75 -9.30
CA LYS A 451 10.99 5.54 -9.10
C LYS A 451 10.38 4.34 -9.83
N ARG A 452 9.05 4.19 -9.76
CA ARG A 452 8.30 3.12 -10.41
C ARG A 452 7.86 3.45 -11.84
N GLN A 453 7.92 4.72 -12.22
CA GLN A 453 7.35 5.24 -13.47
C GLN A 453 5.87 4.86 -13.64
N GLU A 454 5.10 5.03 -12.58
CA GLU A 454 3.69 4.64 -12.50
C GLU A 454 2.82 5.79 -12.04
N ALA A 455 1.61 5.89 -12.61
CA ALA A 455 0.58 6.80 -12.17
C ALA A 455 -0.79 6.09 -12.06
N MET A 456 -1.57 6.43 -11.05
CA MET A 456 -2.94 5.93 -10.92
C MET A 456 -3.83 6.95 -10.21
N VAL A 457 -5.12 6.91 -10.54
CA VAL A 457 -6.16 7.59 -9.78
C VAL A 457 -6.87 6.58 -8.89
N GLU A 458 -6.97 6.90 -7.60
CA GLU A 458 -7.52 6.03 -6.56
C GLU A 458 -8.52 6.78 -5.67
N LEU A 459 -9.39 6.02 -5.03
CA LEU A 459 -10.39 6.56 -4.11
C LEU A 459 -10.04 6.16 -2.69
N ARG A 460 -9.80 7.16 -1.84
CA ARG A 460 -9.48 6.98 -0.43
C ARG A 460 -10.59 7.50 0.45
N PHE A 461 -10.95 6.73 1.47
CA PHE A 461 -11.94 7.12 2.46
C PHE A 461 -11.29 7.30 3.83
N PHE A 462 -11.70 8.35 4.54
CA PHE A 462 -11.42 8.57 5.96
C PHE A 462 -9.94 8.73 6.32
N GLU A 463 -9.15 9.35 5.44
CA GLU A 463 -7.73 9.62 5.69
C GLU A 463 -7.59 10.95 6.46
N SER A 464 -7.19 10.92 7.74
CA SER A 464 -6.96 12.13 8.54
C SER A 464 -5.51 12.54 8.60
#